data_AF-A0A6J2PR58-F1
#
_entry.id   AF-A0A6J2PR58-F1
#
_cell.length_a   1.000
_cell.length_b   1.000
_cell.length_c   1.000
_cell.angle_alpha   90.00
_cell.angle_beta   90.00
_cell.angle_gamma   90.00
#
_symmetry.space_group_name_H-M   'P 1'
#
loop_
_entity.id
_entity.type
_entity.pdbx_description
1 polymer ?
#
loop_
_entity_poly.entity_id
_entity_poly.type
_entity_poly.pdbx_seq_one_letter_code
_entity_poly.pdbx_strand_id
1 'polypeptide(L)'
;MATDILKEQYNSLQEENDQYKKFTSEQKDNLVSLERDVTASKSRTQEKLTVPGGRKQEEKHRKHRKRIRVLENKLYQDTIKFDNLLCSNKDCRKDIAHLVQLKGSLCNSEEKSNRHLAKQQNSTDKLEKGRTLVFHQSSEAETRMQKLRECTQVETAQFTKRRMQLKMNIHHDVKLNTFMETKLKEIIPLEEDEDSKRARKKQQQYQTGVKKLEMHMQCHRTIVEVTGERDLHQIGPRFTQNEHKNCTYISNINELHCKRNVLKHGTDTMKSNILFLEQENKGHDEQINSKREDLESESEKYSCLSDSPDKRCAEVQRTLDELTAAISGLLDEIMPEAVIVNLDNVAQFTGILEESINNLLIQANSVELDPQSILLTNSDLLPVLPLTHF
;
A
#
# COMPACT_ATOMS: atom_id res chain seq x y z
N MET A 1 -69.95 -105.39 72.40
CA MET A 1 -68.73 -105.18 71.60
C MET A 1 -69.01 -104.62 70.20
N ALA A 2 -70.05 -105.03 69.46
CA ALA A 2 -70.35 -104.46 68.14
C ALA A 2 -71.03 -103.05 68.16
N THR A 3 -71.67 -102.68 69.26
CA THR A 3 -72.39 -101.40 69.42
C THR A 3 -71.50 -100.21 69.79
N ASP A 4 -70.37 -100.45 70.45
CA ASP A 4 -69.43 -99.39 70.85
C ASP A 4 -68.55 -98.93 69.68
N ILE A 5 -68.14 -99.87 68.81
CA ILE A 5 -67.38 -99.58 67.58
C ILE A 5 -68.20 -98.70 66.61
N LEU A 6 -69.50 -98.96 66.50
CA LEU A 6 -70.41 -98.17 65.65
C LEU A 6 -70.63 -96.75 66.16
N LYS A 7 -70.63 -96.56 67.49
CA LYS A 7 -70.78 -95.25 68.13
C LYS A 7 -69.50 -94.42 68.04
N GLU A 8 -68.34 -95.07 68.14
CA GLU A 8 -67.03 -94.46 67.95
C GLU A 8 -66.81 -94.06 66.47
N GLN A 9 -67.22 -94.91 65.52
CA GLN A 9 -67.22 -94.57 64.09
C GLN A 9 -68.19 -93.42 63.77
N TYR A 10 -69.38 -93.38 64.37
CA TYR A 10 -70.33 -92.30 64.18
C TYR A 10 -69.80 -90.96 64.73
N ASN A 11 -69.20 -90.96 65.92
CA ASN A 11 -68.59 -89.77 66.50
C ASN A 11 -67.38 -89.29 65.68
N SER A 12 -66.52 -90.22 65.21
CA SER A 12 -65.39 -89.88 64.33
C SER A 12 -65.86 -89.28 63.00
N LEU A 13 -66.91 -89.83 62.39
CA LEU A 13 -67.50 -89.28 61.16
C LEU A 13 -68.14 -87.92 61.38
N GLN A 14 -68.73 -87.68 62.55
CA GLN A 14 -69.34 -86.41 62.89
C GLN A 14 -68.29 -85.33 63.15
N GLU A 15 -67.19 -85.66 63.83
CA GLU A 15 -66.03 -84.77 63.98
C GLU A 15 -65.39 -84.46 62.63
N GLU A 16 -65.24 -85.45 61.74
CA GLU A 16 -64.72 -85.21 60.38
C GLU A 16 -65.66 -84.31 59.56
N ASN A 17 -66.98 -84.50 59.68
CA ASN A 17 -67.98 -83.66 59.02
C ASN A 17 -67.93 -82.21 59.53
N ASP A 18 -67.78 -82.01 60.83
CA ASP A 18 -67.66 -80.67 61.42
C ASP A 18 -66.31 -80.01 61.08
N GLN A 19 -65.23 -80.78 60.91
CA GLN A 19 -63.96 -80.30 60.35
C GLN A 19 -64.11 -79.87 58.88
N TYR A 20 -64.76 -80.66 58.03
CA TYR A 20 -65.02 -80.27 56.64
C TYR A 20 -65.92 -79.04 56.54
N LYS A 21 -66.91 -78.88 57.43
CA LYS A 21 -67.73 -77.66 57.49
C LYS A 21 -66.90 -76.43 57.85
N LYS A 22 -66.01 -76.53 58.84
CA LYS A 22 -65.09 -75.44 59.21
C LYS A 22 -64.16 -75.09 58.06
N PHE A 23 -63.53 -76.10 57.44
CA PHE A 23 -62.68 -75.90 56.27
C PHE A 23 -63.44 -75.27 55.11
N THR A 24 -64.68 -75.69 54.85
CA THR A 24 -65.53 -75.09 53.81
C THR A 24 -65.89 -73.64 54.12
N SER A 25 -66.08 -73.30 55.40
CA SER A 25 -66.32 -71.92 55.83
C SER A 25 -65.09 -71.05 55.60
N GLU A 26 -63.91 -71.50 56.03
CA GLU A 26 -62.64 -70.78 55.84
C GLU A 26 -62.31 -70.59 54.34
N GLN A 27 -62.53 -71.62 53.53
CA GLN A 27 -62.35 -71.52 52.07
C GLN A 27 -63.31 -70.49 51.45
N LYS A 28 -64.56 -70.42 51.91
CA LYS A 28 -65.52 -69.40 51.44
C LYS A 28 -65.09 -67.99 51.84
N ASP A 29 -64.62 -67.78 53.06
CA ASP A 29 -64.15 -66.47 53.52
C ASP A 29 -62.91 -66.01 52.74
N ASN A 30 -61.99 -66.94 52.46
CA ASN A 30 -60.83 -66.68 51.60
C ASN A 30 -61.25 -66.30 50.18
N LEU A 31 -62.24 -66.99 49.61
CA LEU A 31 -62.79 -66.70 48.27
C LEU A 31 -63.40 -65.30 48.21
N VAL A 32 -64.16 -64.91 49.24
CA VAL A 32 -64.73 -63.56 49.36
C VAL A 32 -63.64 -62.49 49.49
N SER A 33 -62.56 -62.77 50.23
CA SER A 33 -61.42 -61.84 50.32
C SER A 33 -60.72 -61.67 48.97
N LEU A 34 -60.51 -62.77 48.23
CA LEU A 34 -59.84 -62.77 46.95
C LEU A 34 -60.69 -62.08 45.86
N GLU A 35 -62.02 -62.28 45.88
CA GLU A 35 -62.95 -61.56 45.01
C GLU A 35 -62.93 -60.05 45.28
N ARG A 36 -62.77 -59.64 46.54
CA ARG A 36 -62.60 -58.22 46.91
C ARG A 36 -61.29 -57.65 46.37
N ASP A 37 -60.19 -58.39 46.43
CA ASP A 37 -58.90 -57.95 45.90
C ASP A 37 -58.86 -57.91 44.37
N VAL A 38 -59.51 -58.88 43.72
CA VAL A 38 -59.66 -58.92 42.26
C VAL A 38 -60.52 -57.76 41.76
N THR A 39 -61.62 -57.46 42.45
CA THR A 39 -62.47 -56.31 42.10
C THR A 39 -61.74 -54.99 42.33
N ALA A 40 -61.04 -54.81 43.45
CA ALA A 40 -60.22 -53.63 43.71
C ALA A 40 -59.10 -53.45 42.66
N SER A 41 -58.42 -54.54 42.26
CA SER A 41 -57.37 -54.51 41.25
C SER A 41 -57.91 -54.20 39.86
N LYS A 42 -59.09 -54.72 39.49
CA LYS A 42 -59.81 -54.37 38.26
C LYS A 42 -60.22 -52.90 38.24
N SER A 43 -60.73 -52.36 39.34
CA SER A 43 -61.07 -50.93 39.42
C SER A 43 -59.84 -50.04 39.25
N ARG A 44 -58.71 -50.36 39.90
CA ARG A 44 -57.43 -49.62 39.73
C ARG A 44 -56.89 -49.69 38.31
N THR A 45 -57.00 -50.82 37.63
CA THR A 45 -56.56 -50.96 36.23
C THR A 45 -57.50 -50.24 35.27
N GLN A 46 -58.82 -50.31 35.50
CA GLN A 46 -59.81 -49.59 34.71
C GLN A 46 -59.65 -48.07 34.84
N GLU A 47 -59.36 -47.56 36.05
CA GLU A 47 -59.04 -46.15 36.28
C GLU A 47 -57.79 -45.71 35.50
N LYS A 48 -56.70 -46.47 35.56
CA LYS A 48 -55.48 -46.19 34.76
C LYS A 48 -55.71 -46.24 33.25
N LEU A 49 -56.65 -47.06 32.78
CA LEU A 49 -57.04 -47.15 31.37
C LEU A 49 -57.98 -46.01 30.92
N THR A 50 -58.82 -45.49 31.83
CA THR A 50 -59.67 -44.32 31.56
C THR A 50 -58.93 -43.00 31.71
N VAL A 51 -57.78 -42.94 32.41
CA VAL A 51 -56.89 -41.76 32.36
C VAL A 51 -56.43 -41.55 30.91
N PRO A 52 -56.80 -40.44 30.23
CA PRO A 52 -56.55 -40.25 28.79
C PRO A 52 -55.07 -40.01 28.41
N GLY A 53 -54.13 -40.25 29.33
CA GLY A 53 -52.73 -39.83 29.23
C GLY A 53 -51.94 -40.53 28.12
N GLY A 54 -52.06 -41.86 28.01
CA GLY A 54 -51.25 -42.66 27.07
C GLY A 54 -51.50 -42.31 25.59
N ARG A 55 -52.76 -42.25 25.16
CA ARG A 55 -53.12 -41.87 23.78
C ARG A 55 -52.78 -40.41 23.46
N LYS A 56 -52.92 -39.50 24.44
CA LYS A 56 -52.51 -38.09 24.29
C LYS A 56 -51.00 -37.93 24.16
N GLN A 57 -50.21 -38.80 24.78
CA GLN A 57 -48.75 -38.76 24.71
C GLN A 57 -48.22 -39.24 23.35
N GLU A 58 -48.77 -40.31 22.79
CA GLU A 58 -48.45 -40.75 21.42
C GLU A 58 -48.80 -39.68 20.37
N GLU A 59 -49.95 -39.02 20.53
CA GLU A 59 -50.34 -37.93 19.63
C GLU A 59 -49.40 -36.73 19.75
N LYS A 60 -48.97 -36.38 20.97
CA LYS A 60 -47.92 -35.36 21.21
C LYS A 60 -46.61 -35.77 20.53
N HIS A 61 -46.13 -36.99 20.70
CA HIS A 61 -44.91 -37.48 20.03
C HIS A 61 -45.03 -37.43 18.51
N ARG A 62 -46.20 -37.77 17.94
CA ARG A 62 -46.46 -37.65 16.50
C ARG A 62 -46.42 -36.20 16.03
N LYS A 63 -46.99 -35.26 16.80
CA LYS A 63 -46.94 -33.81 16.53
C LYS A 63 -45.49 -33.29 16.59
N HIS A 64 -44.71 -33.71 17.58
CA HIS A 64 -43.30 -33.33 17.71
C HIS A 64 -42.46 -33.84 16.54
N ARG A 65 -42.59 -35.13 16.15
CA ARG A 65 -41.89 -35.66 14.97
C ARG A 65 -42.22 -34.92 13.68
N LYS A 66 -43.50 -34.56 13.48
CA LYS A 66 -43.91 -33.73 12.33
C LYS A 66 -43.27 -32.34 12.39
N ARG A 67 -43.24 -31.70 13.56
CA ARG A 67 -42.61 -30.40 13.78
C ARG A 67 -41.11 -30.45 13.46
N ILE A 68 -40.41 -31.50 13.93
CA ILE A 68 -38.99 -31.73 13.66
C ILE A 68 -38.76 -31.83 12.15
N ARG A 69 -39.50 -32.68 11.43
CA ARG A 69 -39.37 -32.79 9.96
C ARG A 69 -39.62 -31.48 9.23
N VAL A 70 -40.58 -30.68 9.66
CA VAL A 70 -40.85 -29.35 9.06
C VAL A 70 -39.67 -28.40 9.31
N LEU A 71 -39.09 -28.42 10.51
CA LEU A 71 -37.93 -27.60 10.85
C LEU A 71 -36.68 -28.05 10.09
N GLU A 72 -36.43 -29.36 9.97
CA GLU A 72 -35.34 -29.93 9.16
C GLU A 72 -35.48 -29.53 7.69
N ASN A 73 -36.67 -29.66 7.12
CA ASN A 73 -36.93 -29.24 5.74
C ASN A 73 -36.71 -27.73 5.55
N LYS A 74 -37.12 -26.91 6.52
CA LYS A 74 -36.89 -25.47 6.47
C LYS A 74 -35.41 -25.14 6.58
N LEU A 75 -34.69 -25.79 7.48
CA LEU A 75 -33.24 -25.64 7.63
C LEU A 75 -32.52 -26.03 6.34
N TYR A 76 -32.90 -27.14 5.71
CA TYR A 76 -32.34 -27.56 4.43
C TYR A 76 -32.60 -26.53 3.32
N GLN A 77 -33.82 -26.00 3.22
CA GLN A 77 -34.13 -24.94 2.25
C GLN A 77 -33.32 -23.67 2.49
N ASP A 78 -33.17 -23.26 3.76
CA ASP A 78 -32.41 -22.06 4.11
C ASP A 78 -30.90 -22.27 3.88
N THR A 79 -30.39 -23.50 4.09
CA THR A 79 -29.01 -23.88 3.74
C THR A 79 -28.77 -23.79 2.23
N ILE A 80 -29.68 -24.33 1.41
CA ILE A 80 -29.57 -24.20 -0.07
C ILE A 80 -29.58 -22.72 -0.49
N LYS A 81 -30.45 -21.90 0.10
CA LYS A 81 -30.47 -20.45 -0.21
C LYS A 81 -29.15 -19.79 0.17
N PHE A 82 -28.59 -20.14 1.32
CA PHE A 82 -27.30 -19.64 1.77
C PHE A 82 -26.18 -20.04 0.82
N ASP A 83 -26.11 -21.31 0.41
CA ASP A 83 -25.11 -21.79 -0.54
C ASP A 83 -25.24 -21.11 -1.90
N ASN A 84 -26.47 -20.88 -2.39
CA ASN A 84 -26.71 -20.14 -3.62
C ASN A 84 -26.25 -18.67 -3.51
N LEU A 85 -26.47 -18.02 -2.36
CA LEU A 85 -25.97 -16.68 -2.09
C LEU A 85 -24.44 -16.64 -2.03
N LEU A 86 -23.80 -17.66 -1.46
CA LEU A 86 -22.34 -17.77 -1.45
C LEU A 86 -21.76 -17.96 -2.86
N CYS A 87 -22.38 -18.82 -3.69
CA CYS A 87 -21.99 -18.99 -5.08
C CYS A 87 -22.13 -17.68 -5.87
N SER A 88 -23.27 -16.99 -5.74
CA SER A 88 -23.48 -15.68 -6.37
C SER A 88 -22.48 -14.64 -5.86
N ASN A 89 -22.18 -14.60 -4.56
CA ASN A 89 -21.17 -13.70 -4.00
C ASN A 89 -19.78 -13.98 -4.58
N LYS A 90 -19.41 -15.26 -4.73
CA LYS A 90 -18.15 -15.68 -5.34
C LYS A 90 -18.04 -15.20 -6.78
N ASP A 91 -19.11 -15.28 -7.56
CA ASP A 91 -19.11 -14.80 -8.94
C ASP A 91 -19.03 -13.27 -9.01
N CYS A 92 -19.79 -12.54 -8.17
CA CYS A 92 -19.64 -11.09 -8.05
C CYS A 92 -18.20 -10.67 -7.68
N ARG A 93 -17.52 -11.42 -6.81
CA ARG A 93 -16.11 -11.14 -6.46
C ARG A 93 -15.17 -11.34 -7.65
N LYS A 94 -15.40 -12.33 -8.51
CA LYS A 94 -14.63 -12.52 -9.74
C LYS A 94 -14.84 -11.36 -10.71
N ASP A 95 -16.09 -10.93 -10.88
CA ASP A 95 -16.43 -9.80 -11.75
C ASP A 95 -15.78 -8.51 -11.26
N ILE A 96 -15.82 -8.25 -9.94
CA ILE A 96 -15.12 -7.12 -9.33
C ILE A 96 -13.61 -7.21 -9.59
N ALA A 97 -12.99 -8.37 -9.39
CA ALA A 97 -11.56 -8.55 -9.64
C ALA A 97 -11.20 -8.30 -11.12
N HIS A 98 -12.01 -8.79 -12.05
CA HIS A 98 -11.84 -8.54 -13.48
C HIS A 98 -11.97 -7.04 -13.83
N LEU A 99 -12.97 -6.35 -13.27
CA LEU A 99 -13.16 -4.91 -13.46
C LEU A 99 -12.00 -4.09 -12.90
N VAL A 100 -11.45 -4.47 -11.74
CA VAL A 100 -10.27 -3.83 -11.16
C VAL A 100 -9.04 -4.00 -12.06
N GLN A 101 -8.83 -5.19 -12.61
CA GLN A 101 -7.75 -5.45 -13.56
C GLN A 101 -7.91 -4.62 -14.85
N LEU A 102 -9.14 -4.54 -15.39
CA LEU A 102 -9.43 -3.73 -16.56
C LEU A 102 -9.19 -2.24 -16.29
N LYS A 103 -9.64 -1.73 -15.14
CA LYS A 103 -9.38 -0.35 -14.70
C LYS A 103 -7.88 -0.06 -14.62
N GLY A 104 -7.09 -0.96 -14.02
CA GLY A 104 -5.63 -0.80 -13.96
C GLY A 104 -5.00 -0.75 -15.35
N SER A 105 -5.46 -1.60 -16.28
CA SER A 105 -4.99 -1.59 -17.66
C SER A 105 -5.34 -0.30 -18.41
N LEU A 106 -6.55 0.24 -18.18
CA LEU A 106 -7.00 1.50 -18.75
C LEU A 106 -6.20 2.69 -18.20
N CYS A 107 -6.00 2.79 -16.88
CA CYS A 107 -5.18 3.84 -16.27
C CYS A 107 -3.75 3.82 -16.82
N ASN A 108 -3.15 2.64 -16.95
CA ASN A 108 -1.81 2.49 -17.55
C ASN A 108 -1.76 2.97 -19.01
N SER A 109 -2.81 2.74 -19.79
CA SER A 109 -2.92 3.22 -21.18
C SER A 109 -3.08 4.74 -21.23
N GLU A 110 -3.92 5.29 -20.36
CA GLU A 110 -4.15 6.73 -20.23
C GLU A 110 -2.85 7.47 -19.84
N GLU A 111 -2.12 6.98 -18.84
CA GLU A 111 -0.84 7.55 -18.44
C GLU A 111 0.20 7.52 -19.56
N LYS A 112 0.23 6.46 -20.38
CA LYS A 112 1.10 6.39 -21.55
C LYS A 112 0.70 7.45 -22.58
N SER A 113 -0.59 7.55 -22.88
CA SER A 113 -1.13 8.55 -23.80
C SER A 113 -0.82 9.98 -23.36
N ASN A 114 -1.03 10.29 -22.08
CA ASN A 114 -0.71 11.59 -21.48
C ASN A 114 0.78 11.92 -21.57
N ARG A 115 1.66 10.93 -21.33
CA ARG A 115 3.11 11.09 -21.53
C ARG A 115 3.47 11.38 -22.98
N HIS A 116 2.82 10.72 -23.94
CA HIS A 116 3.02 11.00 -25.37
C HIS A 116 2.53 12.40 -25.75
N LEU A 117 1.37 12.80 -25.25
CA LEU A 117 0.80 14.13 -25.48
C LEU A 117 1.73 15.23 -24.95
N ALA A 118 2.24 15.07 -23.72
CA ALA A 118 3.18 16.03 -23.12
C ALA A 118 4.50 16.12 -23.92
N LYS A 119 5.02 15.00 -24.44
CA LYS A 119 6.21 15.00 -25.31
C LYS A 119 5.93 15.72 -26.63
N GLN A 120 4.74 15.53 -27.21
CA GLN A 120 4.35 16.19 -28.44
C GLN A 120 4.20 17.70 -28.24
N GLN A 121 3.51 18.14 -27.18
CA GLN A 121 3.38 19.56 -26.82
C GLN A 121 4.74 20.23 -26.65
N ASN A 122 5.64 19.62 -25.87
CA ASN A 122 7.01 20.13 -25.70
C ASN A 122 7.78 20.23 -27.03
N SER A 123 7.55 19.32 -27.97
CA SER A 123 8.19 19.35 -29.29
C SER A 123 7.61 20.45 -30.16
N THR A 124 6.28 20.63 -30.15
CA THR A 124 5.59 21.72 -30.82
C THR A 124 6.04 23.08 -30.29
N ASP A 125 6.15 23.26 -28.98
CA ASP A 125 6.60 24.50 -28.36
C ASP A 125 8.04 24.85 -28.76
N LYS A 126 8.93 23.85 -28.83
CA LYS A 126 10.30 24.04 -29.32
C LYS A 126 10.32 24.47 -30.78
N LEU A 127 9.49 23.84 -31.62
CA LEU A 127 9.37 24.17 -33.03
C LEU A 127 8.81 25.59 -33.21
N GLU A 128 7.81 25.97 -32.43
CA GLU A 128 7.25 27.31 -32.45
C GLU A 128 8.27 28.37 -32.04
N LYS A 129 9.00 28.15 -30.94
CA LYS A 129 10.11 29.04 -30.54
C LYS A 129 11.16 29.17 -31.63
N GLY A 130 11.55 28.07 -32.27
CA GLY A 130 12.48 28.06 -33.40
C GLY A 130 11.95 28.86 -34.59
N ARG A 131 10.67 28.67 -34.95
CA ARG A 131 9.99 29.41 -36.02
C ARG A 131 9.98 30.90 -35.74
N THR A 132 9.62 31.31 -34.52
CA THR A 132 9.58 32.72 -34.12
C THR A 132 10.96 33.36 -34.18
N LEU A 133 12.02 32.64 -33.76
CA LEU A 133 13.40 33.13 -33.87
C LEU A 133 13.81 33.37 -35.33
N VAL A 134 13.57 32.38 -36.21
CA VAL A 134 13.89 32.50 -37.64
C VAL A 134 13.11 33.67 -38.27
N PHE A 135 11.83 33.81 -37.94
CA PHE A 135 11.02 34.92 -38.43
C PHE A 135 11.58 36.29 -38.02
N HIS A 136 11.99 36.44 -36.76
CA HIS A 136 12.63 37.67 -36.29
C HIS A 136 13.95 37.95 -37.01
N GLN A 137 14.79 36.94 -37.22
CA GLN A 137 16.04 37.08 -37.95
C GLN A 137 15.82 37.49 -39.41
N SER A 138 14.86 36.86 -40.10
CA SER A 138 14.47 37.21 -41.47
C SER A 138 13.96 38.65 -41.54
N SER A 139 13.06 39.06 -40.65
CA SER A 139 12.52 40.42 -40.59
C SER A 139 13.61 41.47 -40.33
N GLU A 140 14.56 41.17 -39.45
CA GLU A 140 15.69 42.05 -39.18
C GLU A 140 16.62 42.16 -40.41
N ALA A 141 16.91 41.05 -41.08
CA ALA A 141 17.71 41.04 -42.30
C ALA A 141 17.04 41.85 -43.43
N GLU A 142 15.73 41.69 -43.64
CA GLU A 142 14.96 42.48 -44.60
C GLU A 142 15.02 43.97 -44.29
N THR A 143 14.89 44.34 -43.01
CA THR A 143 15.00 45.74 -42.56
C THR A 143 16.40 46.31 -42.83
N ARG A 144 17.46 45.54 -42.56
CA ARG A 144 18.85 45.95 -42.86
C ARG A 144 19.07 46.10 -44.38
N MET A 145 18.57 45.16 -45.17
CA MET A 145 18.65 45.23 -46.64
C MET A 145 17.91 46.45 -47.17
N GLN A 146 16.75 46.78 -46.62
CA GLN A 146 15.98 47.95 -47.02
C GLN A 146 16.75 49.25 -46.72
N LYS A 147 17.32 49.39 -45.52
CA LYS A 147 18.18 50.53 -45.16
C LYS A 147 19.37 50.65 -46.10
N LEU A 148 20.02 49.53 -46.44
CA LEU A 148 21.15 49.53 -47.38
C LEU A 148 20.71 50.00 -48.78
N ARG A 149 19.55 49.53 -49.27
CA ARG A 149 18.98 50.00 -50.55
C ARG A 149 18.74 51.51 -50.53
N GLU A 150 18.16 52.05 -49.47
CA GLU A 150 17.95 53.50 -49.31
C GLU A 150 19.26 54.28 -49.29
N CYS A 151 20.26 53.82 -48.50
CA CYS A 151 21.59 54.43 -48.49
C CYS A 151 22.24 54.44 -49.87
N THR A 152 22.25 53.30 -50.57
CA THR A 152 22.84 53.20 -51.91
C THR A 152 22.12 54.09 -52.93
N GLN A 153 20.79 54.25 -52.83
CA GLN A 153 20.03 55.15 -53.68
C GLN A 153 20.42 56.62 -53.44
N VAL A 154 20.53 57.02 -52.17
CA VAL A 154 20.96 58.38 -51.79
C VAL A 154 22.40 58.65 -52.24
N GLU A 155 23.32 57.72 -52.01
CA GLU A 155 24.73 57.83 -52.46
C GLU A 155 24.83 57.93 -53.97
N THR A 156 24.07 57.13 -54.72
CA THR A 156 24.02 57.18 -56.19
C THR A 156 23.53 58.53 -56.69
N ALA A 157 22.49 59.09 -56.04
CA ALA A 157 21.99 60.42 -56.36
C ALA A 157 23.03 61.52 -56.08
N GLN A 158 23.71 61.45 -54.92
CA GLN A 158 24.78 62.39 -54.57
C GLN A 158 25.96 62.29 -55.52
N PHE A 159 26.40 61.09 -55.88
CA PHE A 159 27.47 60.85 -56.84
C PHE A 159 27.11 61.41 -58.22
N THR A 160 25.88 61.19 -58.67
CA THR A 160 25.39 61.73 -59.94
C THR A 160 25.41 63.27 -59.94
N LYS A 161 25.01 63.92 -58.84
CA LYS A 161 25.09 65.37 -58.67
C LYS A 161 26.54 65.88 -58.71
N ARG A 162 27.46 65.26 -57.97
CA ARG A 162 28.89 65.61 -57.97
C ARG A 162 29.50 65.45 -59.36
N ARG A 163 29.16 64.36 -60.07
CA ARG A 163 29.59 64.11 -61.45
C ARG A 163 29.11 65.20 -62.40
N MET A 164 27.86 65.66 -62.27
CA MET A 164 27.33 66.76 -63.08
C MET A 164 28.04 68.09 -62.79
N GLN A 165 28.27 68.41 -61.52
CA GLN A 165 29.03 69.60 -61.11
C GLN A 165 30.46 69.58 -61.67
N LEU A 166 31.15 68.44 -61.56
CA LEU A 166 32.50 68.29 -62.09
C LEU A 166 32.52 68.46 -63.62
N LYS A 167 31.54 67.90 -64.34
CA LYS A 167 31.40 68.12 -65.79
C LYS A 167 31.20 69.60 -66.13
N MET A 168 30.38 70.32 -65.37
CA MET A 168 30.18 71.76 -65.56
C MET A 168 31.47 72.55 -65.30
N ASN A 169 32.18 72.26 -64.21
CA ASN A 169 33.46 72.91 -63.90
C ASN A 169 34.49 72.67 -65.00
N ILE A 170 34.65 71.43 -65.47
CA ILE A 170 35.53 71.12 -66.61
C ILE A 170 35.12 71.90 -67.86
N HIS A 171 33.83 72.00 -68.15
CA HIS A 171 33.35 72.80 -69.28
C HIS A 171 33.68 74.30 -69.11
N HIS A 172 33.51 74.85 -67.91
CA HIS A 172 33.90 76.23 -67.59
C HIS A 172 35.42 76.44 -67.71
N ASP A 173 36.24 75.51 -67.23
CA ASP A 173 37.69 75.55 -67.33
C ASP A 173 38.16 75.45 -68.78
N VAL A 174 37.57 74.57 -69.59
CA VAL A 174 37.85 74.48 -71.03
C VAL A 174 37.46 75.78 -71.74
N LYS A 175 36.33 76.38 -71.38
CA LYS A 175 35.91 77.67 -71.94
C LYS A 175 36.86 78.81 -71.52
N LEU A 176 37.31 78.81 -70.27
CA LEU A 176 38.29 79.77 -69.78
C LEU A 176 39.64 79.57 -70.46
N ASN A 177 40.13 78.34 -70.58
CA ASN A 177 41.38 78.03 -71.27
C ASN A 177 41.33 78.41 -72.73
N THR A 178 40.25 78.10 -73.46
CA THR A 178 40.11 78.55 -74.85
C THR A 178 40.04 80.07 -74.98
N PHE A 179 39.38 80.76 -74.04
CA PHE A 179 39.42 82.23 -73.95
C PHE A 179 40.84 82.76 -73.67
N MET A 180 41.54 82.19 -72.69
CA MET A 180 42.89 82.55 -72.32
C MET A 180 43.88 82.25 -73.44
N GLU A 181 43.77 81.12 -74.14
CA GLU A 181 44.57 80.79 -75.32
C GLU A 181 44.34 81.79 -76.46
N THR A 182 43.09 82.23 -76.65
CA THR A 182 42.77 83.28 -77.62
C THR A 182 43.41 84.61 -77.22
N LYS A 183 43.36 84.96 -75.93
CA LYS A 183 44.00 86.17 -75.37
C LYS A 183 45.53 86.09 -75.31
N LEU A 184 46.10 84.91 -75.07
CA LEU A 184 47.54 84.64 -75.03
C LEU A 184 48.13 84.66 -76.44
N LYS A 185 47.38 84.17 -77.44
CA LYS A 185 47.70 84.38 -78.87
C LYS A 185 47.72 85.87 -79.25
N GLU A 186 47.06 86.75 -78.49
CA GLU A 186 47.12 88.21 -78.67
C GLU A 186 48.26 88.88 -77.87
N ILE A 187 48.88 88.23 -76.87
CA ILE A 187 49.69 88.93 -75.84
C ILE A 187 51.14 88.45 -75.66
N ILE A 188 51.59 87.28 -76.14
CA ILE A 188 52.99 86.87 -75.86
C ILE A 188 53.95 87.12 -77.03
N PRO A 189 54.96 87.98 -76.82
CA PRO A 189 56.34 87.53 -76.77
C PRO A 189 56.89 87.52 -75.33
N LEU A 190 57.41 86.34 -74.97
CA LEU A 190 58.53 86.01 -74.07
C LEU A 190 58.60 86.60 -72.64
N GLU A 191 58.67 85.69 -71.67
CA GLU A 191 59.70 85.57 -70.58
C GLU A 191 59.07 84.70 -69.46
N GLU A 192 59.54 83.48 -69.19
CA GLU A 192 60.80 83.12 -68.51
C GLU A 192 61.04 83.95 -67.25
N ASP A 193 60.66 83.41 -66.08
CA ASP A 193 61.53 83.25 -64.90
C ASP A 193 60.68 82.94 -63.64
N GLU A 194 60.54 81.66 -63.28
CA GLU A 194 60.03 81.25 -61.95
C GLU A 194 60.79 80.01 -61.44
N ASP A 195 62.12 80.05 -61.48
CA ASP A 195 62.97 78.99 -60.89
C ASP A 195 63.60 79.35 -59.54
N SER A 196 63.39 80.57 -59.02
CA SER A 196 64.08 81.03 -57.80
C SER A 196 63.30 80.93 -56.47
N LYS A 197 62.14 80.23 -56.41
CA LYS A 197 61.39 80.00 -55.15
C LYS A 197 61.39 78.56 -54.62
N ARG A 198 61.90 77.57 -55.37
CA ARG A 198 61.89 76.13 -54.97
C ARG A 198 63.04 75.70 -54.05
N ALA A 199 64.10 76.51 -53.92
CA ALA A 199 65.30 76.10 -53.17
C ALA A 199 65.16 76.15 -51.63
N ARG A 200 64.31 77.03 -51.08
CA ARG A 200 64.17 77.18 -49.61
C ARG A 200 63.22 76.17 -48.94
N LYS A 201 62.32 75.50 -49.67
CA LYS A 201 61.45 74.42 -49.13
C LYS A 201 62.16 73.06 -49.01
N LYS A 202 63.22 72.81 -49.79
CA LYS A 202 63.92 71.52 -49.83
C LYS A 202 64.77 71.24 -48.57
N GLN A 203 65.25 72.28 -47.88
CA GLN A 203 66.13 72.11 -46.72
C GLN A 203 65.38 71.75 -45.42
N GLN A 204 64.13 72.20 -45.27
CA GLN A 204 63.27 71.85 -44.12
C GLN A 204 62.67 70.43 -44.26
N GLN A 205 62.42 69.98 -45.49
CA GLN A 205 62.06 68.59 -45.79
C GLN A 205 63.21 67.63 -45.51
N TYR A 206 64.47 68.04 -45.73
CA TYR A 206 65.64 67.19 -45.50
C TYR A 206 65.83 66.86 -44.01
N GLN A 207 65.74 67.86 -43.12
CA GLN A 207 65.88 67.63 -41.67
C GLN A 207 64.73 66.81 -41.07
N THR A 208 63.50 66.98 -41.58
CA THR A 208 62.34 66.17 -41.17
C THR A 208 62.46 64.73 -41.70
N GLY A 209 62.99 64.55 -42.91
CA GLY A 209 63.27 63.25 -43.51
C GLY A 209 64.33 62.45 -42.76
N VAL A 210 65.40 63.10 -42.28
CA VAL A 210 66.47 62.45 -41.50
C VAL A 210 65.95 61.96 -40.14
N LYS A 211 65.19 62.77 -39.40
CA LYS A 211 64.58 62.33 -38.13
C LYS A 211 63.59 61.17 -38.33
N LYS A 212 62.81 61.20 -39.41
CA LYS A 212 61.89 60.13 -39.77
C LYS A 212 62.64 58.84 -40.13
N LEU A 213 63.77 58.95 -40.83
CA LEU A 213 64.62 57.81 -41.17
C LEU A 213 65.25 57.18 -39.92
N GLU A 214 65.76 58.00 -39.00
CA GLU A 214 66.35 57.54 -37.74
C GLU A 214 65.32 56.81 -36.86
N MET A 215 64.10 57.33 -36.76
CA MET A 215 62.98 56.63 -36.11
C MET A 215 62.64 55.31 -36.81
N HIS A 216 62.59 55.27 -38.15
CA HIS A 216 62.33 54.03 -38.88
C HIS A 216 63.44 52.99 -38.67
N MET A 217 64.71 53.41 -38.60
CA MET A 217 65.83 52.52 -38.32
C MET A 217 65.79 51.98 -36.88
N GLN A 218 65.42 52.81 -35.91
CA GLN A 218 65.26 52.38 -34.52
C GLN A 218 64.10 51.39 -34.39
N CYS A 219 62.93 51.70 -34.96
CA CYS A 219 61.79 50.78 -35.00
C CYS A 219 62.15 49.46 -35.69
N HIS A 220 62.87 49.50 -36.80
CA HIS A 220 63.32 48.29 -37.50
C HIS A 220 64.24 47.44 -36.62
N ARG A 221 65.20 48.06 -35.92
CA ARG A 221 66.10 47.36 -34.99
C ARG A 221 65.32 46.67 -33.86
N THR A 222 64.36 47.37 -33.26
CA THR A 222 63.50 46.80 -32.21
C THR A 222 62.65 45.64 -32.73
N ILE A 223 62.12 45.73 -33.95
CA ILE A 223 61.35 44.64 -34.55
C ILE A 223 62.25 43.40 -34.75
N VAL A 224 63.45 43.58 -35.29
CA VAL A 224 64.42 42.49 -35.53
C VAL A 224 64.85 41.83 -34.21
N GLU A 225 65.04 42.61 -33.13
CA GLU A 225 65.38 42.09 -31.80
C GLU A 225 64.26 41.22 -31.20
N VAL A 226 62.99 41.60 -31.40
CA VAL A 226 61.84 40.88 -30.82
C VAL A 226 61.46 39.64 -31.64
N THR A 227 61.56 39.70 -32.97
CA THR A 227 61.16 38.58 -33.85
C THR A 227 62.32 37.66 -34.22
N GLY A 228 63.57 38.11 -34.07
CA GLY A 228 64.76 37.36 -34.48
C GLY A 228 64.97 37.27 -36.00
N GLU A 229 64.16 37.99 -36.79
CA GLU A 229 64.17 37.91 -38.25
C GLU A 229 64.70 39.17 -38.92
N ARG A 230 65.64 38.99 -39.85
CA ARG A 230 66.31 40.07 -40.58
C ARG A 230 65.62 40.46 -41.90
N ASP A 231 64.70 39.63 -42.39
CA ASP A 231 64.00 39.86 -43.66
C ASP A 231 62.63 40.51 -43.43
N LEU A 232 62.50 41.78 -43.83
CA LEU A 232 61.29 42.57 -43.66
C LEU A 232 60.06 41.94 -44.36
N HIS A 233 60.28 41.20 -45.46
CA HIS A 233 59.19 40.56 -46.19
C HIS A 233 58.65 39.30 -45.50
N GLN A 234 59.39 38.71 -44.56
CA GLN A 234 58.97 37.49 -43.83
C GLN A 234 58.34 37.77 -42.46
N ILE A 235 58.65 38.93 -41.86
CA ILE A 235 58.09 39.36 -40.57
C ILE A 235 56.57 39.46 -40.64
N GLY A 236 56.02 40.06 -41.70
CA GLY A 236 54.56 40.19 -41.89
C GLY A 236 53.85 38.82 -41.95
N PRO A 237 54.20 37.94 -42.90
CA PRO A 237 53.62 36.61 -43.01
C PRO A 237 53.74 35.75 -41.74
N ARG A 238 54.89 35.77 -41.05
CA ARG A 238 55.06 35.01 -39.81
C ARG A 238 54.31 35.61 -38.63
N PHE A 239 54.19 36.94 -38.54
CA PHE A 239 53.33 37.57 -37.55
C PHE A 239 51.89 37.13 -37.75
N THR A 240 51.36 37.20 -38.97
CA THR A 240 50.00 36.74 -39.29
C THR A 240 49.84 35.25 -38.98
N GLN A 241 50.84 34.42 -39.27
CA GLN A 241 50.80 32.99 -38.95
C GLN A 241 50.79 32.74 -37.44
N ASN A 242 51.59 33.47 -36.67
CA ASN A 242 51.67 33.32 -35.22
C ASN A 242 50.41 33.86 -34.53
N GLU A 243 49.86 34.98 -35.03
CA GLU A 243 48.57 35.51 -34.61
C GLU A 243 47.45 34.51 -34.89
N HIS A 244 47.44 33.89 -36.08
CA HIS A 244 46.46 32.85 -36.39
C HIS A 244 46.57 31.65 -35.44
N LYS A 245 47.79 31.16 -35.17
CA LYS A 245 48.03 30.08 -34.19
C LYS A 245 47.55 30.47 -32.79
N ASN A 246 47.87 31.69 -32.33
CA ASN A 246 47.42 32.19 -31.04
C ASN A 246 45.89 32.30 -30.98
N CYS A 247 45.24 32.80 -32.03
CA CYS A 247 43.79 32.83 -32.13
C CYS A 247 43.18 31.42 -32.07
N THR A 248 43.77 30.43 -32.74
CA THR A 248 43.35 29.03 -32.64
C THR A 248 43.53 28.49 -31.22
N TYR A 249 44.67 28.75 -30.57
CA TYR A 249 44.91 28.30 -29.19
C TYR A 249 43.92 28.92 -28.20
N ILE A 250 43.65 30.23 -28.32
CA ILE A 250 42.67 30.91 -27.47
C ILE A 250 41.27 30.34 -27.70
N SER A 251 40.89 30.07 -28.95
CA SER A 251 39.61 29.42 -29.28
C SER A 251 39.50 28.04 -28.65
N ASN A 252 40.56 27.22 -28.74
CA ASN A 252 40.58 25.88 -28.15
C ASN A 252 40.51 25.94 -26.62
N ILE A 253 41.23 26.87 -25.98
CA ILE A 253 41.16 27.07 -24.53
C ILE A 253 39.75 27.48 -24.12
N ASN A 254 39.10 28.38 -24.86
CA ASN A 254 37.73 28.80 -24.60
C ASN A 254 36.74 27.64 -24.75
N GLU A 255 36.89 26.81 -25.78
CA GLU A 255 36.06 25.61 -25.96
C GLU A 255 36.22 24.62 -24.81
N LEU A 256 37.47 24.35 -24.39
CA LEU A 256 37.75 23.48 -23.24
C LEU A 256 37.17 24.05 -21.94
N HIS A 257 37.24 25.37 -21.74
CA HIS A 257 36.63 26.04 -20.61
C HIS A 257 35.10 25.93 -20.63
N CYS A 258 34.46 26.12 -21.79
CA CYS A 258 33.02 25.90 -21.96
C CYS A 258 32.64 24.45 -21.65
N LYS A 259 33.36 23.48 -22.18
CA LYS A 259 33.12 22.04 -21.92
C LYS A 259 33.27 21.71 -20.44
N ARG A 260 34.31 22.23 -19.78
CA ARG A 260 34.49 22.08 -18.33
C ARG A 260 33.30 22.66 -17.55
N ASN A 261 32.83 23.86 -17.91
CA ASN A 261 31.71 24.50 -17.22
C ASN A 261 30.41 23.70 -17.38
N VAL A 262 30.14 23.16 -18.58
CA VAL A 262 28.99 22.27 -18.83
C VAL A 262 29.08 21.01 -17.98
N LEU A 263 30.25 20.35 -17.94
CA LEU A 263 30.46 19.16 -17.12
C LEU A 263 30.32 19.45 -15.62
N LYS A 264 30.85 20.59 -15.16
CA LYS A 264 30.71 21.02 -13.77
C LYS A 264 29.24 21.25 -13.41
N HIS A 265 28.50 21.98 -14.25
CA HIS A 265 27.08 22.22 -14.03
C HIS A 265 26.27 20.90 -14.02
N GLY A 266 26.58 19.96 -14.93
CA GLY A 266 25.98 18.63 -14.92
C GLY A 266 26.28 17.86 -13.63
N THR A 267 27.53 17.93 -13.15
CA THR A 267 27.94 17.31 -11.88
C THR A 267 27.20 17.90 -10.69
N ASP A 268 27.08 19.24 -10.62
CA ASP A 268 26.39 19.93 -9.53
C ASP A 268 24.89 19.62 -9.55
N THR A 269 24.29 19.54 -10.73
CA THR A 269 22.88 19.12 -10.90
C THR A 269 22.67 17.69 -10.43
N MET A 270 23.58 16.77 -10.80
CA MET A 270 23.49 15.37 -10.40
C MET A 270 23.68 15.20 -8.88
N LYS A 271 24.58 15.95 -8.26
CA LYS A 271 24.71 16.01 -6.79
C LYS A 271 23.43 16.52 -6.12
N SER A 272 22.83 17.58 -6.66
CA SER A 272 21.56 18.10 -6.12
C SER A 272 20.43 17.06 -6.21
N ASN A 273 20.36 16.31 -7.32
CA ASN A 273 19.38 15.24 -7.48
C ASN A 273 19.62 14.08 -6.52
N ILE A 274 20.89 13.71 -6.28
CA ILE A 274 21.23 12.67 -5.28
C ILE A 274 20.75 13.09 -3.90
N LEU A 275 21.05 14.33 -3.47
CA LEU A 275 20.60 14.83 -2.17
C LEU A 275 19.08 14.87 -2.04
N PHE A 276 18.38 15.24 -3.12
CA PHE A 276 16.93 15.22 -3.15
C PHE A 276 16.37 13.80 -2.99
N LEU A 277 16.92 12.83 -3.72
CA LEU A 277 16.51 11.43 -3.63
C LEU A 277 16.85 10.80 -2.27
N GLU A 278 17.98 11.17 -1.65
CA GLU A 278 18.33 10.74 -0.30
C GLU A 278 17.33 11.27 0.74
N GLN A 279 16.90 12.53 0.60
CA GLN A 279 15.88 13.12 1.46
C GLN A 279 14.51 12.46 1.27
N GLU A 280 14.13 12.19 0.01
CA GLU A 280 12.89 11.48 -0.31
C GLU A 280 12.89 10.05 0.25
N ASN A 281 14.00 9.31 0.09
CA ASN A 281 14.16 7.97 0.68
C ASN A 281 14.05 7.99 2.20
N LYS A 282 14.68 8.96 2.86
CA LYS A 282 14.56 9.10 4.31
C LYS A 282 13.10 9.29 4.76
N GLY A 283 12.33 10.08 4.02
CA GLY A 283 10.89 10.25 4.28
C GLY A 283 10.09 8.96 4.07
N HIS A 284 10.42 8.18 3.04
CA HIS A 284 9.81 6.87 2.81
C HIS A 284 10.18 5.86 3.91
N ASP A 285 11.44 5.82 4.34
CA ASP A 285 11.91 4.95 5.42
C ASP A 285 11.22 5.28 6.76
N GLU A 286 11.04 6.57 7.07
CA GLU A 286 10.28 7.02 8.24
C GLU A 286 8.81 6.56 8.17
N GLN A 287 8.18 6.65 6.99
CA GLN A 287 6.81 6.16 6.80
C GLN A 287 6.70 4.63 6.92
N ILE A 288 7.66 3.89 6.37
CA ILE A 288 7.72 2.42 6.48
C ILE A 288 7.91 2.02 7.93
N ASN A 289 8.80 2.69 8.67
CA ASN A 289 9.04 2.42 10.08
C ASN A 289 7.80 2.72 10.93
N SER A 290 7.14 3.85 10.73
CA SER A 290 5.88 4.16 11.43
C SER A 290 4.82 3.10 11.17
N LYS A 291 4.65 2.66 9.91
CA LYS A 291 3.70 1.60 9.58
C LYS A 291 4.10 0.24 10.19
N ARG A 292 5.40 -0.01 10.33
CA ARG A 292 5.92 -1.21 10.98
C ARG A 292 5.60 -1.21 12.47
N GLU A 293 5.82 -0.09 13.15
CA GLU A 293 5.48 0.09 14.57
C GLU A 293 3.97 -0.07 14.81
N ASP A 294 3.13 0.45 13.90
CA ASP A 294 1.68 0.27 13.97
C ASP A 294 1.27 -1.21 13.87
N LEU A 295 1.84 -1.94 12.91
CA LEU A 295 1.59 -3.37 12.72
C LEU A 295 2.13 -4.22 13.87
N GLU A 296 3.28 -3.86 14.43
CA GLU A 296 3.87 -4.53 15.59
C GLU A 296 2.98 -4.33 16.83
N SER A 297 2.50 -3.10 17.05
CA SER A 297 1.54 -2.78 18.12
C SER A 297 0.22 -3.52 17.95
N GLU A 298 -0.27 -3.68 16.72
CA GLU A 298 -1.48 -4.44 16.43
C GLU A 298 -1.27 -5.95 16.65
N SER A 299 -0.14 -6.48 16.21
CA SER A 299 0.25 -7.88 16.45
C SER A 299 0.36 -8.19 17.95
N GLU A 300 0.97 -7.30 18.72
CA GLU A 300 1.11 -7.46 20.17
C GLU A 300 -0.24 -7.45 20.89
N LYS A 301 -1.19 -6.60 20.45
CA LYS A 301 -2.58 -6.62 20.94
C LYS A 301 -3.27 -7.95 20.65
N TYR A 302 -3.13 -8.50 19.44
CA TYR A 302 -3.72 -9.79 19.09
C TYR A 302 -3.06 -10.94 19.87
N SER A 303 -1.75 -10.89 20.12
CA SER A 303 -1.06 -11.85 20.97
C SER A 303 -1.61 -11.83 22.40
N CYS A 304 -1.76 -10.64 22.99
CA CYS A 304 -2.33 -10.50 24.34
C CYS A 304 -3.79 -10.99 24.41
N LEU A 305 -4.57 -10.73 23.36
CA LEU A 305 -5.95 -11.23 23.25
C LEU A 305 -6.00 -12.75 23.12
N SER A 306 -5.03 -13.37 22.46
CA SER A 306 -4.90 -14.83 22.33
C SER A 306 -4.44 -15.50 23.62
N ASP A 307 -3.54 -14.86 24.38
CA ASP A 307 -3.05 -15.41 25.65
C ASP A 307 -4.14 -15.46 26.73
N SER A 308 -5.16 -14.60 26.66
CA SER A 308 -6.25 -14.55 27.65
C SER A 308 -7.21 -15.76 27.62
N PRO A 309 -7.75 -16.21 26.47
CA PRO A 309 -8.53 -17.44 26.40
C PRO A 309 -7.66 -18.66 26.64
N ASP A 310 -6.38 -18.67 26.22
CA ASP A 310 -5.49 -19.81 26.47
C ASP A 310 -5.24 -20.01 27.97
N LYS A 311 -5.01 -18.92 28.72
CA LYS A 311 -4.93 -18.98 30.20
C LYS A 311 -6.24 -19.45 30.82
N ARG A 312 -7.39 -18.95 30.35
CA ARG A 312 -8.72 -19.39 30.84
C ARG A 312 -9.01 -20.85 30.51
N CYS A 313 -8.64 -21.33 29.33
CA CYS A 313 -8.76 -22.73 28.95
C CYS A 313 -7.86 -23.61 29.83
N ALA A 314 -6.62 -23.19 30.11
CA ALA A 314 -5.72 -23.90 31.02
C ALA A 314 -6.25 -23.95 32.45
N GLU A 315 -6.88 -22.87 32.94
CA GLU A 315 -7.56 -22.86 34.24
C GLU A 315 -8.77 -23.81 34.29
N VAL A 316 -9.65 -23.76 33.28
CA VAL A 316 -10.81 -24.65 33.18
C VAL A 316 -10.36 -26.10 33.09
N GLN A 317 -9.32 -26.39 32.30
CA GLN A 317 -8.75 -27.74 32.20
C GLN A 317 -8.23 -28.22 33.55
N ARG A 318 -7.50 -27.38 34.29
CA ARG A 318 -7.01 -27.73 35.63
C ARG A 318 -8.16 -28.04 36.60
N THR A 319 -9.21 -27.22 36.61
CA THR A 319 -10.39 -27.48 37.46
C THR A 319 -11.14 -28.75 37.06
N LEU A 320 -11.19 -29.07 35.76
CA LEU A 320 -11.78 -30.31 35.28
C LEU A 320 -10.94 -31.53 35.69
N ASP A 321 -9.62 -31.44 35.61
CA ASP A 321 -8.71 -32.50 36.03
C ASP A 321 -8.81 -32.72 37.56
N GLU A 322 -8.89 -31.64 38.35
CA GLU A 322 -9.11 -31.69 39.80
C GLU A 322 -10.45 -32.34 40.16
N LEU A 323 -11.54 -31.96 39.49
CA LEU A 323 -12.87 -32.56 39.69
C LEU A 323 -12.88 -34.04 39.27
N THR A 324 -12.21 -34.39 38.18
CA THR A 324 -12.10 -35.77 37.71
C THR A 324 -11.33 -36.62 38.71
N ALA A 325 -10.24 -36.09 39.28
CA ALA A 325 -9.47 -36.75 40.33
C ALA A 325 -10.29 -36.91 41.63
N ALA A 326 -11.02 -35.89 42.06
CA ALA A 326 -11.87 -35.93 43.24
C ALA A 326 -13.01 -36.96 43.10
N ILE A 327 -13.67 -36.98 41.93
CA ILE A 327 -14.71 -37.96 41.61
C ILE A 327 -14.14 -39.37 41.56
N SER A 328 -12.95 -39.56 40.98
CA SER A 328 -12.26 -40.86 40.98
C SER A 328 -11.97 -41.34 42.40
N GLY A 329 -11.46 -40.46 43.27
CA GLY A 329 -11.19 -40.79 44.68
C GLY A 329 -12.45 -41.15 45.47
N LEU A 330 -13.56 -40.43 45.26
CA LEU A 330 -14.86 -40.76 45.86
C LEU A 330 -15.44 -42.08 45.31
N LEU A 331 -15.20 -42.37 44.03
CA LEU A 331 -15.62 -43.63 43.44
C LEU A 331 -14.85 -44.81 44.05
N ASP A 332 -13.54 -44.67 44.22
CA ASP A 332 -12.69 -45.68 44.85
C ASP A 332 -13.12 -45.97 46.30
N GLU A 333 -13.67 -44.97 47.02
CA GLU A 333 -14.15 -45.11 48.40
C GLU A 333 -15.53 -45.81 48.50
N ILE A 334 -16.40 -45.63 47.49
CA ILE A 334 -17.78 -46.13 47.48
C ILE A 334 -17.91 -47.45 46.71
N MET A 335 -17.06 -47.70 45.70
CA MET A 335 -17.05 -48.89 44.85
C MET A 335 -15.60 -49.37 44.62
N PRO A 336 -15.18 -50.53 45.18
CA PRO A 336 -13.80 -51.03 45.02
C PRO A 336 -13.53 -51.74 43.68
N GLU A 337 -14.35 -51.50 42.65
CA GLU A 337 -14.12 -51.99 41.28
C GLU A 337 -13.41 -50.90 40.49
N ALA A 338 -12.17 -51.18 40.04
CA ALA A 338 -11.30 -50.21 39.37
C ALA A 338 -11.93 -49.67 38.07
N VAL A 339 -12.54 -48.49 38.15
CA VAL A 339 -13.16 -47.81 37.01
C VAL A 339 -12.39 -46.53 36.70
N ILE A 340 -11.91 -46.42 35.46
CA ILE A 340 -11.14 -45.26 35.00
C ILE A 340 -12.12 -44.14 34.60
N VAL A 341 -12.11 -43.05 35.35
CA VAL A 341 -12.91 -41.85 35.08
C VAL A 341 -12.18 -40.98 34.04
N ASN A 342 -12.86 -40.68 32.93
CA ASN A 342 -12.45 -39.80 31.83
C ASN A 342 -13.52 -38.71 31.62
N LEU A 343 -13.16 -37.59 31.00
CA LEU A 343 -14.05 -36.42 30.84
C LEU A 343 -15.45 -36.75 30.26
N ASP A 344 -15.54 -37.71 29.34
CA ASP A 344 -16.80 -38.14 28.72
C ASP A 344 -17.72 -38.96 29.65
N ASN A 345 -17.15 -39.58 30.67
CA ASN A 345 -17.87 -40.46 31.60
C ASN A 345 -18.03 -39.85 33.01
N VAL A 346 -17.32 -38.74 33.32
CA VAL A 346 -17.42 -37.98 34.58
C VAL A 346 -18.88 -37.70 34.95
N ALA A 347 -19.68 -37.16 34.02
CA ALA A 347 -21.07 -36.79 34.29
C ALA A 347 -21.97 -37.99 34.63
N GLN A 348 -21.69 -39.16 34.04
CA GLN A 348 -22.43 -40.39 34.33
C GLN A 348 -22.06 -40.91 35.73
N PHE A 349 -20.77 -40.88 36.07
CA PHE A 349 -20.29 -41.27 37.40
C PHE A 349 -20.70 -40.31 38.50
N THR A 350 -20.83 -39.00 38.21
CA THR A 350 -21.38 -38.04 39.18
C THR A 350 -22.85 -38.34 39.48
N GLY A 351 -23.64 -38.71 38.46
CA GLY A 351 -25.04 -39.12 38.66
C GLY A 351 -25.18 -40.42 39.46
N ILE A 352 -24.29 -41.40 39.23
CA ILE A 352 -24.23 -42.64 40.01
C ILE A 352 -23.84 -42.36 41.47
N LEU A 353 -22.87 -41.46 41.70
CA LEU A 353 -22.49 -41.00 43.03
C LEU A 353 -23.65 -40.28 43.74
N GLU A 354 -24.37 -39.38 43.07
CA GLU A 354 -25.54 -38.72 43.64
C GLU A 354 -26.64 -39.72 44.03
N GLU A 355 -26.89 -40.74 43.21
CA GLU A 355 -27.86 -41.79 43.51
C GLU A 355 -27.41 -42.66 44.69
N SER A 356 -26.12 -43.02 44.75
CA SER A 356 -25.50 -43.74 45.87
C SER A 356 -25.57 -42.95 47.18
N ILE A 357 -25.16 -41.68 47.16
CA ILE A 357 -25.19 -40.78 48.32
C ILE A 357 -26.64 -40.56 48.78
N ASN A 358 -27.58 -40.35 47.86
CA ASN A 358 -29.01 -40.23 48.22
C ASN A 358 -29.54 -41.52 48.84
N ASN A 359 -29.16 -42.69 48.32
CA ASN A 359 -29.55 -43.97 48.91
C ASN A 359 -28.97 -44.15 50.32
N LEU A 360 -27.70 -43.78 50.55
CA LEU A 360 -27.08 -43.76 51.88
C LEU A 360 -27.75 -42.77 52.83
N LEU A 361 -28.14 -41.58 52.36
CA LEU A 361 -28.89 -40.58 53.12
C LEU A 361 -30.30 -41.06 53.50
N ILE A 362 -30.97 -41.78 52.58
CA ILE A 362 -32.26 -42.42 52.85
C ILE A 362 -32.10 -43.55 53.88
N GLN A 363 -30.99 -44.31 53.81
CA GLN A 363 -30.66 -45.35 54.78
C GLN A 363 -30.34 -44.76 56.17
N ALA A 364 -29.65 -43.62 56.23
CA ALA A 364 -29.37 -42.90 57.47
C ALA A 364 -30.64 -42.27 58.08
N ASN A 365 -31.57 -41.76 57.26
CA ASN A 365 -32.84 -41.20 57.72
C ASN A 365 -33.91 -42.25 58.08
N SER A 366 -33.72 -43.52 57.72
CA SER A 366 -34.62 -44.62 58.09
C SER A 366 -34.18 -45.39 59.35
N VAL A 367 -33.08 -44.97 59.99
CA VAL A 367 -32.63 -45.45 61.29
C VAL A 367 -32.83 -44.33 62.32
N GLU A 368 -33.99 -44.26 62.94
CA GLU A 368 -34.10 -43.68 64.27
C GLU A 368 -33.56 -44.69 65.27
N LEU A 369 -32.34 -44.48 65.78
CA LEU A 369 -32.00 -44.69 67.19
C LEU A 369 -30.59 -44.15 67.55
N ASP A 370 -30.63 -43.18 68.46
CA ASP A 370 -29.66 -42.76 69.49
C ASP A 370 -28.89 -41.44 69.27
N PRO A 371 -29.18 -40.37 70.06
CA PRO A 371 -28.61 -39.05 69.92
C PRO A 371 -27.31 -38.93 70.74
N GLN A 372 -26.18 -39.41 70.20
CA GLN A 372 -24.85 -39.08 70.73
C GLN A 372 -23.70 -39.40 69.76
N SER A 373 -23.69 -38.77 68.59
CA SER A 373 -22.44 -38.61 67.80
C SER A 373 -22.43 -37.41 66.85
N ILE A 374 -23.36 -36.44 67.04
CA ILE A 374 -23.28 -35.14 66.36
C ILE A 374 -22.35 -34.23 67.18
N LEU A 375 -21.04 -34.44 67.05
CA LEU A 375 -20.05 -33.41 67.36
C LEU A 375 -18.94 -33.45 66.32
N LEU A 376 -19.07 -32.53 65.36
CA LEU A 376 -18.00 -31.69 64.82
C LEU A 376 -16.70 -32.38 64.37
N THR A 377 -16.62 -32.72 63.08
CA THR A 377 -15.39 -32.58 62.29
C THR A 377 -15.71 -32.05 60.90
N ASN A 378 -16.30 -30.85 60.82
CA ASN A 378 -16.31 -30.04 59.61
C ASN A 378 -15.63 -28.72 59.94
N SER A 379 -14.31 -28.65 59.84
CA SER A 379 -13.56 -27.38 59.87
C SER A 379 -12.18 -27.45 59.19
N ASP A 380 -11.96 -28.29 58.16
CA ASP A 380 -10.67 -28.29 57.44
C ASP A 380 -10.77 -28.39 55.90
N LEU A 381 -11.95 -28.17 55.31
CA LEU A 381 -12.09 -28.14 53.85
C LEU A 381 -12.76 -26.86 53.36
N LEU A 382 -12.07 -25.74 53.55
CA LEU A 382 -12.23 -24.55 52.71
C LEU A 382 -10.87 -24.25 52.08
N PRO A 383 -10.73 -24.29 50.74
CA PRO A 383 -9.57 -23.69 50.11
C PRO A 383 -9.69 -22.17 50.30
N VAL A 384 -8.72 -21.61 51.02
CA VAL A 384 -8.49 -20.17 51.11
C VAL A 384 -8.20 -19.67 49.69
N LEU A 385 -9.17 -18.96 49.11
CA LEU A 385 -8.95 -18.15 47.90
C LEU A 385 -7.95 -17.03 48.24
N PRO A 386 -6.79 -16.93 47.57
CA PRO A 386 -5.96 -15.76 47.70
C PRO A 386 -6.60 -14.60 46.94
N LEU A 387 -7.07 -13.61 47.70
CA LEU A 387 -7.26 -12.24 47.23
C LEU A 387 -5.91 -11.69 46.77
N THR A 388 -5.66 -11.67 45.47
CA THR A 388 -4.65 -10.79 44.88
C THR A 388 -5.34 -9.69 44.11
N HIS A 389 -5.25 -8.51 44.70
CA HIS A 389 -5.36 -7.20 44.10
C HIS A 389 -4.29 -6.98 43.01
N PHE A 390 -4.67 -6.28 41.95
CA PHE A 390 -3.90 -5.63 40.87
C PHE A 390 -3.20 -6.51 39.83
#